data_AF-A0A256XES3-F1
#
_entry.id   AF-A0A256XES3-F1
#
_cell.length_a   1.000
_cell.length_b   1.000
_cell.length_c   1.000
_cell.angle_alpha   90.00
_cell.angle_beta   90.00
_cell.angle_gamma   90.00
#
_symmetry.space_group_name_H-M   'P 1'
#
loop_
_entity.id
_entity.type
_entity.pdbx_description
1 polymer ?
#
loop_
_entity_poly.entity_id
_entity_poly.type
_entity_poly.pdbx_seq_one_letter_code
_entity_poly.pdbx_strand_id
1 'polypeptide(L)'
;MEAFDDKLAALTDLAKKLGVPVEDPAGPWTAPTGWGYDVTAKTLDEKIELVSFRAYLRPLNKEPFIEFLAKAGVGGSNKEEVKEFLEDWERVIGYAGTLVAQRVWWIFFSPENRNKWLAYLIRKYGLKPEQAEEILDNIDVLPASKRKPLDTYLTLASNNMTNTEFPDHQLNVLKMAGEPNFDLSKYENAIMFEHDHRIIEKLMTLEDFRKAYEITPYLAEIFSEVGVDTRSLGLNGLRPEEWSSFGPAVKTMKGFTNAYLKFRDEAVRVAKELCQS
;
A
#
# COMPACT_ATOMS: atom_id res chain seq x y z
N MET A 1 -1.70 -6.92 -23.98
CA MET A 1 -2.74 -6.72 -25.02
C MET A 1 -2.26 -7.04 -26.43
N GLU A 2 -0.97 -6.95 -26.74
CA GLU A 2 -0.46 -7.17 -28.11
C GLU A 2 -0.68 -8.59 -28.65
N ALA A 3 -0.81 -9.57 -27.76
CA ALA A 3 -1.12 -10.97 -28.11
C ALA A 3 -2.55 -11.19 -28.63
N PHE A 4 -3.41 -10.17 -28.64
CA PHE A 4 -4.81 -10.28 -29.08
C PHE A 4 -5.05 -9.44 -30.35
N ASP A 5 -5.57 -10.09 -31.40
CA ASP A 5 -5.94 -9.42 -32.66
C ASP A 5 -7.06 -8.39 -32.44
N ASP A 6 -8.10 -8.78 -31.70
CA ASP A 6 -9.15 -7.86 -31.23
C ASP A 6 -8.99 -7.59 -29.74
N LYS A 7 -8.25 -6.52 -29.44
CA LYS A 7 -7.99 -6.06 -28.07
C LYS A 7 -9.26 -5.69 -27.32
N LEU A 8 -10.23 -5.08 -28.00
CA LEU A 8 -11.45 -4.60 -27.35
C LEU A 8 -12.37 -5.77 -27.00
N ALA A 9 -12.51 -6.75 -27.89
CA ALA A 9 -13.26 -7.96 -27.60
C ALA A 9 -12.63 -8.77 -26.47
N ALA A 10 -11.31 -8.96 -26.49
CA ALA A 10 -10.59 -9.68 -25.43
C ALA A 10 -10.75 -8.99 -24.06
N LEU A 11 -10.61 -7.66 -24.00
CA LEU A 11 -10.81 -6.90 -22.78
C LEU A 11 -12.26 -6.96 -22.29
N THR A 12 -13.22 -6.92 -23.22
CA THR A 12 -14.66 -7.00 -22.90
C THR A 12 -15.03 -8.35 -22.28
N ASP A 13 -14.51 -9.46 -22.81
CA ASP A 13 -14.70 -10.80 -22.24
C ASP A 13 -14.17 -10.86 -20.80
N LEU A 14 -12.93 -10.38 -20.59
CA LEU A 14 -12.34 -10.29 -19.25
C LEU A 14 -13.19 -9.41 -18.31
N ALA A 15 -13.56 -8.21 -18.76
CA ALA A 15 -14.32 -7.24 -17.98
C ALA A 15 -15.66 -7.82 -17.50
N LYS A 16 -16.40 -8.47 -18.39
CA LYS A 16 -17.67 -9.13 -18.05
C LYS A 16 -17.48 -10.25 -17.04
N LYS A 17 -16.45 -11.09 -17.20
CA LYS A 17 -16.12 -12.17 -16.24
C LYS A 17 -15.68 -11.65 -14.87
N LEU A 18 -15.06 -10.47 -14.82
CA LEU A 18 -14.69 -9.80 -13.58
C LEU A 18 -15.83 -8.99 -12.95
N GLY A 19 -17.00 -8.91 -13.60
CA GLY A 19 -18.20 -8.23 -13.09
C GLY A 19 -18.25 -6.73 -13.38
N VAL A 20 -17.50 -6.24 -14.37
CA VAL A 20 -17.65 -4.86 -14.86
C VAL A 20 -18.98 -4.73 -15.61
N PRO A 21 -19.82 -3.72 -15.33
CA PRO A 21 -21.07 -3.48 -16.05
C PRO A 21 -20.77 -2.95 -17.46
N VAL A 22 -20.67 -3.85 -18.44
CA VAL A 22 -20.44 -3.51 -19.85
C VAL A 22 -21.73 -3.71 -20.64
N GLU A 23 -22.43 -2.61 -20.94
CA GLU A 23 -23.62 -2.61 -21.80
C GLU A 23 -23.26 -2.65 -23.28
N ASP A 24 -22.44 -1.70 -23.74
CA ASP A 24 -21.89 -1.62 -25.10
C ASP A 24 -20.35 -1.69 -25.04
N PRO A 25 -19.72 -2.72 -25.65
CA PRO A 25 -18.26 -2.82 -25.75
C PRO A 25 -17.61 -1.60 -26.41
N ALA A 26 -18.24 -1.02 -27.44
CA ALA A 26 -17.73 0.14 -28.17
C ALA A 26 -17.99 1.45 -27.42
N GLY A 27 -19.10 1.52 -26.68
CA GLY A 27 -19.51 2.66 -25.87
C GLY A 27 -18.66 2.92 -24.62
N PRO A 28 -18.97 4.00 -23.88
CA PRO A 28 -18.32 4.32 -22.61
C PRO A 28 -18.72 3.35 -21.50
N TRP A 29 -17.77 2.98 -20.63
CA TRP A 29 -18.00 2.12 -19.48
C TRP A 29 -17.97 2.94 -18.20
N THR A 30 -19.06 2.97 -17.44
CA THR A 30 -19.10 3.64 -16.13
C THR A 30 -19.19 2.62 -15.03
N ALA A 31 -18.22 2.62 -14.11
CA ALA A 31 -18.16 1.59 -13.07
C ALA A 31 -17.44 2.06 -11.80
N PRO A 32 -17.74 1.44 -10.63
CA PRO A 32 -17.07 1.75 -9.37
C PRO A 32 -15.59 1.32 -9.36
N THR A 33 -14.75 2.15 -8.76
CA THR A 33 -13.31 1.88 -8.61
C THR A 33 -12.96 1.02 -7.39
N GLY A 34 -13.91 0.84 -6.47
CA GLY A 34 -13.65 0.25 -5.16
C GLY A 34 -12.98 1.21 -4.17
N TRP A 35 -12.92 2.51 -4.51
CA TRP A 35 -12.44 3.61 -3.66
C TRP A 35 -13.55 4.60 -3.29
N GLY A 36 -14.82 4.24 -3.50
CA GLY A 36 -15.97 5.08 -3.16
C GLY A 36 -16.37 6.09 -4.25
N TYR A 37 -15.86 5.95 -5.47
CA TYR A 37 -16.28 6.73 -6.63
C TYR A 37 -16.28 5.90 -7.91
N ASP A 38 -17.03 6.37 -8.89
CA ASP A 38 -17.16 5.78 -10.23
C ASP A 38 -16.28 6.53 -11.23
N VAL A 39 -15.92 5.84 -12.31
CA VAL A 39 -15.18 6.41 -13.43
C VAL A 39 -15.84 5.99 -14.74
N THR A 40 -15.79 6.88 -15.72
CA THR A 40 -16.27 6.62 -17.08
C THR A 40 -15.08 6.49 -18.02
N ALA A 41 -14.87 5.28 -18.53
CA ALA A 41 -13.82 4.94 -19.49
C ALA A 41 -14.36 4.96 -20.93
N LYS A 42 -13.73 5.75 -21.81
CA LYS A 42 -14.16 5.94 -23.21
C LYS A 42 -13.18 5.29 -24.17
N THR A 43 -11.90 5.38 -23.89
CA THR A 43 -10.82 4.81 -24.69
C THR A 43 -10.46 3.40 -24.24
N LEU A 44 -9.72 2.65 -25.06
CA LEU A 44 -9.24 1.32 -24.68
C LEU A 44 -8.35 1.39 -23.44
N ASP A 45 -7.46 2.38 -23.34
CA ASP A 45 -6.53 2.52 -22.21
C ASP A 45 -7.28 2.84 -20.91
N GLU A 46 -8.26 3.74 -20.96
CA GLU A 46 -9.13 4.02 -19.80
C GLU A 46 -9.95 2.77 -19.41
N LYS A 47 -10.36 1.93 -20.36
CA LYS A 47 -11.08 0.67 -20.08
C LYS A 47 -10.15 -0.36 -19.43
N ILE A 48 -8.88 -0.43 -19.85
CA ILE A 48 -7.85 -1.25 -19.20
C ILE A 48 -7.62 -0.78 -17.77
N GLU A 49 -7.47 0.53 -17.56
CA GLU A 49 -7.35 1.12 -16.22
C GLU A 49 -8.59 0.78 -15.37
N LEU A 50 -9.79 0.90 -15.95
CA LEU A 50 -11.04 0.59 -15.26
C LEU A 50 -11.07 -0.86 -14.75
N VAL A 51 -10.78 -1.81 -15.62
CA VAL A 51 -10.70 -3.24 -15.26
C VAL A 51 -9.63 -3.50 -14.20
N SER A 52 -8.55 -2.71 -14.19
CA SER A 52 -7.44 -2.80 -13.22
C SER A 52 -7.76 -2.25 -11.83
N PHE A 53 -8.91 -1.62 -11.63
CA PHE A 53 -9.28 -1.08 -10.32
C PHE A 53 -9.49 -2.17 -9.25
N ARG A 54 -9.38 -1.72 -7.99
CA ARG A 54 -9.56 -2.55 -6.79
C ARG A 54 -10.89 -3.31 -6.80
N ALA A 55 -11.96 -2.72 -7.33
CA ALA A 55 -13.27 -3.37 -7.43
C ALA A 55 -13.23 -4.69 -8.20
N TYR A 56 -12.35 -4.81 -9.20
CA TYR A 56 -12.41 -5.89 -10.19
C TYR A 56 -11.20 -6.81 -10.15
N LEU A 57 -10.00 -6.28 -9.94
CA LEU A 57 -8.76 -7.07 -9.99
C LEU A 57 -8.10 -7.31 -8.64
N ARG A 58 -8.78 -7.03 -7.52
CA ARG A 58 -8.32 -7.48 -6.18
C ARG A 58 -9.12 -8.70 -5.70
N PRO A 59 -8.46 -9.81 -5.28
CA PRO A 59 -7.04 -10.10 -5.46
C PRO A 59 -6.68 -10.36 -6.95
N LEU A 60 -5.40 -10.30 -7.29
CA LEU A 60 -4.89 -10.46 -8.66
C LEU A 60 -5.07 -11.90 -9.18
N ASN A 61 -5.07 -12.90 -8.31
CA ASN A 61 -5.16 -14.33 -8.68
C ASN A 61 -6.60 -14.80 -9.00
N LYS A 62 -7.46 -13.92 -9.53
CA LYS A 62 -8.79 -14.30 -9.99
C LYS A 62 -8.70 -15.16 -11.24
N GLU A 63 -9.46 -16.26 -11.28
CA GLU A 63 -9.47 -17.21 -12.39
C GLU A 63 -9.62 -16.53 -13.76
N PRO A 64 -10.60 -15.62 -14.01
CA PRO A 64 -10.70 -14.95 -15.31
C PRO A 64 -9.45 -14.20 -15.75
N PHE A 65 -8.69 -13.64 -14.81
CA PHE A 65 -7.46 -12.91 -15.11
C PHE A 65 -6.29 -13.87 -15.37
N ILE A 66 -6.20 -14.98 -14.64
CA ILE A 66 -5.25 -16.07 -14.91
C ILE A 66 -5.45 -16.59 -16.35
N GLU A 67 -6.69 -16.90 -16.73
CA GLU A 67 -6.99 -17.38 -18.09
C GLU A 67 -6.58 -16.35 -19.15
N PHE A 68 -6.86 -15.08 -18.88
CA PHE A 68 -6.55 -14.00 -19.79
C PHE A 68 -5.05 -13.82 -20.00
N LEU A 69 -4.26 -13.84 -18.92
CA LEU A 69 -2.80 -13.73 -19.00
C LEU A 69 -2.16 -14.97 -19.64
N ALA A 70 -2.67 -16.18 -19.35
CA ALA A 70 -2.20 -17.40 -19.99
C ALA A 70 -2.41 -17.37 -21.51
N LYS A 71 -3.57 -16.89 -21.99
CA LYS A 71 -3.81 -16.66 -23.42
C LYS A 71 -2.88 -15.61 -24.01
N ALA A 72 -2.50 -14.61 -23.21
CA ALA A 72 -1.58 -13.57 -23.63
C ALA A 72 -0.09 -13.99 -23.58
N GLY A 73 0.23 -15.17 -23.04
CA GLY A 73 1.60 -15.63 -22.82
C GLY A 73 2.37 -14.81 -21.77
N VAL A 74 1.66 -14.22 -20.78
CA VAL A 74 2.25 -13.36 -19.76
C VAL A 74 2.28 -14.09 -18.41
N GLY A 75 3.46 -14.17 -17.79
CA GLY A 75 3.62 -14.73 -16.44
C GLY A 75 3.69 -16.26 -16.40
N GLY A 76 3.66 -16.94 -17.54
CA GLY A 76 3.76 -18.40 -17.64
C GLY A 76 3.28 -18.93 -19.00
N SER A 77 3.56 -20.20 -19.27
CA SER A 77 3.16 -20.90 -20.50
C SER A 77 1.79 -21.59 -20.38
N ASN A 78 1.29 -21.76 -19.16
CA ASN A 78 0.02 -22.39 -18.84
C ASN A 78 -0.66 -21.67 -17.66
N LYS A 79 -1.89 -22.07 -17.33
CA LYS A 79 -2.69 -21.44 -16.28
C LYS A 79 -2.05 -21.58 -14.90
N GLU A 80 -1.47 -22.74 -14.61
CA GLU A 80 -0.86 -23.06 -13.32
C GLU A 80 0.36 -22.17 -13.06
N GLU A 81 1.25 -22.02 -14.03
CA GLU A 81 2.41 -21.11 -13.95
C GLU A 81 1.98 -19.65 -13.76
N VAL A 82 0.97 -19.20 -14.50
CA VAL A 82 0.42 -17.84 -14.37
C VAL A 82 -0.20 -17.62 -12.99
N LYS A 83 -0.89 -18.62 -12.45
CA LYS A 83 -1.45 -18.56 -11.10
C LYS A 83 -0.36 -18.43 -10.06
N GLU A 84 0.68 -19.25 -10.10
CA GLU A 84 1.83 -19.17 -9.19
C GLU A 84 2.53 -17.80 -9.30
N PHE A 85 2.70 -17.29 -10.51
CA PHE A 85 3.25 -15.96 -10.76
C PHE A 85 2.43 -14.84 -10.11
N LEU A 86 1.10 -14.89 -10.22
CA LEU A 86 0.20 -13.90 -9.61
C LEU A 86 0.12 -14.05 -8.09
N GLU A 87 0.13 -15.27 -7.56
CA GLU A 87 0.17 -15.53 -6.12
C GLU A 87 1.46 -15.01 -5.48
N ASP A 88 2.60 -15.17 -6.16
CA ASP A 88 3.86 -14.60 -5.71
C ASP A 88 3.82 -13.06 -5.72
N TRP A 89 3.20 -12.43 -6.74
CA TRP A 89 2.99 -10.98 -6.76
C TRP A 89 2.06 -10.50 -5.65
N GLU A 90 0.93 -11.17 -5.40
CA GLU A 90 0.03 -10.83 -4.28
C GLU A 90 0.75 -10.90 -2.94
N ARG A 91 1.51 -11.98 -2.74
CA ARG A 91 2.33 -12.16 -1.54
C ARG A 91 3.31 -11.01 -1.37
N VAL A 92 4.10 -10.72 -2.41
CA VAL A 92 5.17 -9.71 -2.40
C VAL A 92 4.61 -8.29 -2.23
N ILE A 93 3.60 -7.89 -3.01
CA ILE A 93 2.90 -6.61 -2.86
C ILE A 93 2.31 -6.47 -1.46
N GLY A 94 1.85 -7.57 -0.89
CA GLY A 94 1.35 -7.64 0.49
C GLY A 94 2.39 -7.33 1.58
N TYR A 95 3.69 -7.24 1.27
CA TYR A 95 4.74 -6.81 2.22
C TYR A 95 5.13 -5.34 2.06
N ALA A 96 4.70 -4.66 0.99
CA ALA A 96 5.21 -3.33 0.64
C ALA A 96 5.07 -2.30 1.78
N GLY A 97 3.89 -2.21 2.41
CA GLY A 97 3.65 -1.29 3.52
C GLY A 97 4.46 -1.64 4.77
N THR A 98 4.53 -2.93 5.11
CA THR A 98 5.31 -3.44 6.26
C THR A 98 6.79 -3.13 6.10
N LEU A 99 7.37 -3.38 4.92
CA LEU A 99 8.79 -3.13 4.66
C LEU A 99 9.15 -1.64 4.78
N VAL A 100 8.27 -0.75 4.29
CA VAL A 100 8.45 0.70 4.47
C VAL A 100 8.42 1.07 5.96
N ALA A 101 7.45 0.56 6.73
CA ALA A 101 7.35 0.83 8.16
C ALA A 101 8.55 0.31 8.96
N GLN A 102 9.00 -0.93 8.67
CA GLN A 102 10.20 -1.52 9.25
C GLN A 102 11.45 -0.69 8.94
N ARG A 103 11.62 -0.25 7.69
CA ARG A 103 12.76 0.59 7.30
C ARG A 103 12.75 1.94 8.01
N VAL A 104 11.60 2.63 8.07
CA VAL A 104 11.48 3.91 8.77
C VAL A 104 11.81 3.71 10.25
N TRP A 105 11.21 2.73 10.91
CA TRP A 105 11.52 2.44 12.31
C TRP A 105 12.99 2.11 12.51
N TRP A 106 13.61 1.30 11.62
CA TRP A 106 15.02 0.94 11.72
C TRP A 106 15.95 2.16 11.61
N ILE A 107 15.65 3.10 10.71
CA ILE A 107 16.44 4.34 10.52
C ILE A 107 16.50 5.17 11.80
N PHE A 108 15.39 5.26 12.55
CA PHE A 108 15.26 6.17 13.69
C PHE A 108 15.43 5.50 15.06
N PHE A 109 14.91 4.28 15.22
CA PHE A 109 14.62 3.70 16.53
C PHE A 109 15.24 2.33 16.78
N SER A 110 15.90 1.73 15.78
CA SER A 110 16.68 0.52 16.01
C SER A 110 17.74 0.73 17.09
N PRO A 111 18.14 -0.33 17.82
CA PRO A 111 19.21 -0.24 18.81
C PRO A 111 20.52 0.36 18.24
N GLU A 112 20.79 0.10 16.96
CA GLU A 112 21.98 0.57 16.24
C GLU A 112 21.94 2.07 15.92
N ASN A 113 20.76 2.62 15.61
CA ASN A 113 20.64 4.01 15.14
C ASN A 113 20.11 4.97 16.22
N ARG A 114 19.38 4.50 17.22
CA ARG A 114 18.77 5.34 18.25
C ARG A 114 19.80 6.22 18.97
N ASN A 115 20.91 5.65 19.42
CA ASN A 115 21.97 6.39 20.12
C ASN A 115 22.66 7.42 19.21
N LYS A 116 22.69 7.20 17.90
CA LYS A 116 23.23 8.15 16.93
C LYS A 116 22.34 9.38 16.81
N TRP A 117 21.02 9.16 16.78
CA TRP A 117 20.04 10.25 16.82
C TRP A 117 20.12 11.05 18.11
N LEU A 118 20.22 10.40 19.27
CA LEU A 118 20.42 11.09 20.55
C LEU A 118 21.69 11.96 20.54
N ALA A 119 22.82 11.39 20.13
CA ALA A 119 24.10 12.12 20.04
C ALA A 119 24.03 13.30 19.06
N TYR A 120 23.31 13.14 17.95
CA TYR A 120 23.07 14.20 16.97
C TYR A 120 22.21 15.33 17.56
N LEU A 121 21.09 15.01 18.22
CA LEU A 121 20.20 15.99 18.84
C LEU A 121 20.91 16.82 19.91
N ILE A 122 21.69 16.15 20.78
CA ILE A 122 22.52 16.79 21.81
C ILE A 122 23.52 17.75 21.16
N ARG A 123 24.29 17.28 20.17
CA ARG A 123 25.34 18.07 19.52
C ARG A 123 24.78 19.24 18.73
N LYS A 124 23.72 19.02 17.94
CA LYS A 124 23.19 20.01 16.99
C LYS A 124 22.39 21.11 17.67
N TYR A 125 21.65 20.76 18.73
CA TYR A 125 20.74 21.68 19.39
C TYR A 125 21.17 22.05 20.82
N GLY A 126 22.32 21.54 21.31
CA GLY A 126 22.82 21.83 22.65
C GLY A 126 21.93 21.29 23.77
N LEU A 127 21.20 20.21 23.50
CA LEU A 127 20.26 19.62 24.45
C LEU A 127 20.98 18.85 25.55
N LYS A 128 20.38 18.81 26.73
CA LYS A 128 20.78 17.82 27.75
C LYS A 128 20.38 16.41 27.30
N PRO A 129 21.08 15.35 27.73
CA PRO A 129 20.74 13.98 27.39
C PRO A 129 19.26 13.64 27.64
N GLU A 130 18.72 14.07 28.79
CA GLU A 130 17.35 13.77 29.18
C GLU A 130 16.32 14.44 28.26
N GLN A 131 16.63 15.63 27.74
CA GLN A 131 15.77 16.34 26.79
C GLN A 131 15.79 15.67 25.41
N ALA A 132 16.95 15.16 24.98
CA ALA A 132 17.06 14.45 23.72
C ALA A 132 16.33 13.10 23.77
N GLU A 133 16.42 12.39 24.91
CA GLU A 133 15.64 11.18 25.17
C GLU A 133 14.14 11.47 25.17
N GLU A 134 13.69 12.48 25.92
CA GLU A 134 12.29 12.88 25.95
C GLU A 134 11.75 13.20 24.55
N ILE A 135 12.49 13.96 23.74
CA ILE A 135 12.06 14.27 22.37
C ILE A 135 11.93 12.98 21.55
N LEU A 136 12.93 12.10 21.60
CA LEU A 136 12.93 10.90 20.76
C LEU A 136 11.87 9.89 21.20
N ASP A 137 11.59 9.80 22.50
CA ASP A 137 10.54 8.92 23.07
C ASP A 137 9.12 9.38 22.77
N ASN A 138 8.94 10.65 22.41
CA ASN A 138 7.64 11.19 22.01
C ASN A 138 7.40 11.15 20.49
N ILE A 139 8.27 10.50 19.71
CA ILE A 139 8.10 10.33 18.27
C ILE A 139 7.78 8.86 17.98
N ASP A 140 6.61 8.60 17.43
CA ASP A 140 6.18 7.27 17.03
C ASP A 140 6.09 7.13 15.51
N VAL A 141 6.49 5.96 15.01
CA VAL A 141 6.12 5.54 13.66
C VAL A 141 4.67 5.11 13.68
N LEU A 142 3.89 5.62 12.73
CA LEU A 142 2.53 5.16 12.45
C LEU A 142 2.54 4.37 11.13
N PRO A 143 2.51 3.03 11.14
CA PRO A 143 2.45 2.24 9.92
C PRO A 143 1.10 2.48 9.24
N ALA A 144 1.12 3.22 8.15
CA ALA A 144 -0.08 3.52 7.37
C ALA A 144 -0.43 2.34 6.45
N SER A 145 -1.71 2.29 6.03
CA SER A 145 -2.19 1.41 4.95
C SER A 145 -2.13 -0.09 5.23
N LYS A 146 -2.38 -0.52 6.47
CA LYS A 146 -2.58 -1.95 6.79
C LYS A 146 -3.85 -2.46 6.13
N ARG A 147 -3.77 -3.64 5.53
CA ARG A 147 -4.81 -4.22 4.68
C ARG A 147 -5.17 -5.65 5.09
N LYS A 148 -4.28 -6.34 5.80
CA LYS A 148 -4.49 -7.68 6.35
C LYS A 148 -4.03 -7.70 7.82
N PRO A 149 -4.63 -8.54 8.67
CA PRO A 149 -4.25 -8.68 10.08
C PRO A 149 -2.75 -8.83 10.33
N LEU A 150 -2.08 -9.61 9.47
CA LEU A 150 -0.64 -9.86 9.55
C LEU A 150 0.21 -8.59 9.45
N ASP A 151 -0.27 -7.53 8.77
CA ASP A 151 0.46 -6.27 8.66
C ASP A 151 0.67 -5.65 10.05
N THR A 152 -0.35 -5.74 10.94
CA THR A 152 -0.27 -5.25 12.32
C THR A 152 0.74 -6.05 13.13
N TYR A 153 0.71 -7.38 13.02
CA TYR A 153 1.62 -8.26 13.76
C TYR A 153 3.08 -8.09 13.33
N LEU A 154 3.34 -7.92 12.04
CA LEU A 154 4.70 -7.69 11.52
C LEU A 154 5.26 -6.30 11.84
N THR A 155 4.43 -5.36 12.31
CA THR A 155 4.87 -4.03 12.74
C THR A 155 4.85 -3.83 14.25
N LEU A 156 4.72 -4.90 15.03
CA LEU A 156 4.86 -4.80 16.48
C LEU A 156 6.30 -4.43 16.84
N ALA A 157 6.45 -3.40 17.67
CA ALA A 157 7.73 -2.94 18.19
C ALA A 157 7.62 -2.66 19.69
N SER A 158 8.73 -2.81 20.41
CA SER A 158 8.79 -2.49 21.84
C SER A 158 8.86 -0.98 22.13
N ASN A 159 9.26 -0.17 21.15
CA ASN A 159 9.37 1.29 21.27
C ASN A 159 8.98 2.02 19.97
N ASN A 160 8.58 3.28 20.11
CA ASN A 160 8.42 4.25 19.03
C ASN A 160 7.53 3.78 17.86
N MET A 161 6.41 3.13 18.19
CA MET A 161 5.50 2.53 17.22
C MET A 161 4.07 2.57 17.74
N THR A 162 3.21 3.29 17.01
CA THR A 162 1.78 3.33 17.31
C THR A 162 1.01 2.61 16.21
N ASN A 163 0.23 1.60 16.59
CA ASN A 163 -0.67 0.89 15.69
C ASN A 163 -2.09 1.46 15.83
N THR A 164 -2.53 2.28 14.88
CA THR A 164 -3.94 2.69 14.77
C THR A 164 -4.67 1.79 13.80
N GLU A 165 -5.82 1.26 14.20
CA GLU A 165 -6.63 0.37 13.38
C GLU A 165 -8.08 0.82 13.38
N PHE A 166 -8.74 0.75 12.22
CA PHE A 166 -10.19 0.90 12.15
C PHE A 166 -10.89 -0.30 12.81
N PRO A 167 -12.12 -0.14 13.34
CA PRO A 167 -12.80 -1.21 14.09
C PRO A 167 -12.93 -2.54 13.34
N ASP A 168 -13.12 -2.51 12.01
CA ASP A 168 -13.18 -3.69 11.16
C ASP A 168 -11.83 -4.43 11.12
N HIS A 169 -10.73 -3.69 10.97
CA HIS A 169 -9.39 -4.26 10.98
C HIS A 169 -8.99 -4.78 12.35
N GLN A 170 -9.34 -4.08 13.44
CA GLN A 170 -9.14 -4.58 14.81
C GLN A 170 -9.80 -5.94 15.04
N LEU A 171 -11.04 -6.11 14.56
CA LEU A 171 -11.73 -7.39 14.65
C LEU A 171 -11.03 -8.48 13.83
N ASN A 172 -10.50 -8.15 12.65
CA ASN A 172 -9.77 -9.12 11.84
C ASN A 172 -8.44 -9.53 12.48
N VAL A 173 -7.73 -8.59 13.14
CA VAL A 173 -6.56 -8.88 13.97
C VAL A 173 -6.92 -9.85 15.10
N LEU A 174 -7.99 -9.55 15.85
CA LEU A 174 -8.47 -10.42 16.93
C LEU A 174 -8.83 -11.83 16.42
N LYS A 175 -9.51 -11.93 15.27
CA LYS A 175 -9.87 -13.23 14.67
C LYS A 175 -8.64 -14.05 14.32
N MET A 176 -7.62 -13.43 13.72
CA MET A 176 -6.35 -14.10 13.43
C MET A 176 -5.68 -14.58 14.72
N ALA A 177 -5.71 -13.78 15.79
CA ALA A 177 -5.19 -14.16 17.10
C ALA A 177 -5.87 -15.41 17.69
N GLY A 178 -7.14 -15.63 17.33
CA GLY A 178 -7.94 -16.76 17.79
C GLY A 178 -7.74 -18.06 17.01
N GLU A 179 -6.91 -18.07 15.96
CA GLU A 179 -6.63 -19.28 15.19
C GLU A 179 -5.84 -20.30 16.03
N PRO A 180 -6.13 -21.63 15.94
CA PRO A 180 -5.53 -22.63 16.84
C PRO A 180 -4.00 -22.70 16.87
N ASN A 181 -3.33 -22.23 15.82
CA ASN A 181 -1.88 -22.27 15.67
C ASN A 181 -1.23 -20.88 15.79
N PHE A 182 -2.00 -19.87 16.20
CA PHE A 182 -1.48 -18.52 16.39
C PHE A 182 -0.64 -18.45 17.67
N ASP A 183 0.55 -17.83 17.56
CA ASP A 183 1.47 -17.64 18.68
C ASP A 183 1.98 -16.21 18.63
N LEU A 184 1.51 -15.39 19.58
CA LEU A 184 1.87 -13.97 19.66
C LEU A 184 3.37 -13.77 19.94
N SER A 185 4.02 -14.71 20.64
CA SER A 185 5.43 -14.58 20.98
C SER A 185 6.32 -14.57 19.74
N LYS A 186 5.87 -15.21 18.65
CA LYS A 186 6.54 -15.15 17.33
C LYS A 186 6.48 -13.78 16.68
N TYR A 187 5.75 -12.83 17.24
CA TYR A 187 5.66 -11.46 16.71
C TYR A 187 6.22 -10.42 17.69
N GLU A 188 6.85 -10.86 18.78
CA GLU A 188 7.53 -9.96 19.70
C GLU A 188 8.61 -9.17 18.95
N ASN A 189 8.44 -7.85 18.93
CA ASN A 189 9.33 -6.92 18.24
C ASN A 189 9.57 -7.27 16.74
N ALA A 190 8.53 -7.81 16.07
CA ALA A 190 8.58 -8.22 14.67
C ALA A 190 8.95 -7.11 13.67
N ILE A 191 8.92 -5.84 14.09
CA ILE A 191 9.45 -4.73 13.30
C ILE A 191 10.92 -4.96 12.88
N MET A 192 11.67 -5.77 13.62
CA MET A 192 13.06 -6.14 13.31
C MET A 192 13.20 -7.37 12.40
N PHE A 193 12.10 -7.97 11.95
CA PHE A 193 12.18 -9.18 11.12
C PHE A 193 12.84 -8.91 9.79
N GLU A 194 13.84 -9.73 9.48
CA GLU A 194 14.40 -9.84 8.14
C GLU A 194 13.48 -10.68 7.27
N HIS A 195 13.14 -10.12 6.12
CA HIS A 195 12.36 -10.81 5.09
C HIS A 195 13.30 -11.30 3.98
N ASP A 196 12.83 -12.26 3.21
CA ASP A 196 13.54 -12.74 2.03
C ASP A 196 13.88 -11.56 1.08
N HIS A 197 15.17 -11.38 0.78
CA HIS A 197 15.69 -10.30 -0.07
C HIS A 197 15.00 -10.24 -1.43
N ARG A 198 14.56 -11.39 -1.96
CA ARG A 198 13.85 -11.49 -3.24
C ARG A 198 12.52 -10.73 -3.23
N ILE A 199 11.89 -10.56 -2.06
CA ILE A 199 10.67 -9.74 -1.90
C ILE A 199 10.99 -8.28 -2.20
N ILE A 200 12.06 -7.76 -1.58
CA ILE A 200 12.48 -6.37 -1.78
C ILE A 200 12.92 -6.17 -3.23
N GLU A 201 13.79 -7.04 -3.76
CA GLU A 201 14.27 -6.95 -5.15
C GLU A 201 13.11 -6.90 -6.15
N LYS A 202 12.11 -7.76 -5.97
CA LYS A 202 10.92 -7.79 -6.82
C LYS A 202 10.07 -6.52 -6.66
N LEU A 203 9.87 -6.03 -5.44
CA LEU A 203 9.14 -4.78 -5.21
C LEU A 203 9.88 -3.55 -5.77
N MET A 204 11.21 -3.54 -5.77
CA MET A 204 12.02 -2.44 -6.31
C MET A 204 11.86 -2.25 -7.82
N THR A 205 11.31 -3.24 -8.53
CA THR A 205 10.90 -3.10 -9.93
C THR A 205 9.66 -2.21 -10.10
N LEU A 206 8.87 -2.03 -9.03
CA LEU A 206 7.70 -1.15 -9.01
C LEU A 206 8.14 0.27 -8.61
N GLU A 207 7.93 1.21 -9.52
CA GLU A 207 8.32 2.61 -9.31
C GLU A 207 7.71 3.19 -8.02
N ASP A 208 6.42 2.94 -7.77
CA ASP A 208 5.72 3.43 -6.58
C ASP A 208 6.35 2.91 -5.28
N PHE A 209 6.77 1.64 -5.25
CA PHE A 209 7.42 1.08 -4.07
C PHE A 209 8.82 1.68 -3.90
N ARG A 210 9.63 1.72 -4.96
CA ARG A 210 10.97 2.32 -4.91
C ARG A 210 10.93 3.75 -4.37
N LYS A 211 9.99 4.56 -4.88
CA LYS A 211 9.76 5.94 -4.46
C LYS A 211 9.35 6.08 -2.98
N ALA A 212 8.60 5.12 -2.45
CA ALA A 212 8.18 5.11 -1.05
C ALA A 212 9.23 4.49 -0.10
N TYR A 213 10.10 3.62 -0.62
CA TYR A 213 11.05 2.83 0.15
C TYR A 213 12.45 3.44 0.20
N GLU A 214 12.86 4.13 -0.86
CA GLU A 214 14.12 4.86 -0.91
C GLU A 214 14.04 6.23 -0.25
N ILE A 215 15.20 6.76 0.15
CA ILE A 215 15.32 8.11 0.72
C ILE A 215 15.64 9.12 -0.38
N THR A 216 15.57 10.42 -0.05
CA THR A 216 16.01 11.49 -0.96
C THR A 216 17.50 11.79 -0.73
N PRO A 217 18.19 12.45 -1.69
CA PRO A 217 19.57 12.92 -1.48
C PRO A 217 19.71 13.82 -0.25
N TYR A 218 18.73 14.69 -0.01
CA TYR A 218 18.67 15.54 1.18
C TYR A 218 18.61 14.73 2.48
N LEU A 219 17.78 13.68 2.53
CA LEU A 219 17.74 12.80 3.70
C LEU A 219 19.05 12.03 3.88
N ALA A 220 19.71 11.63 2.79
CA ALA A 220 21.00 10.95 2.86
C ALA A 220 22.09 11.82 3.49
N GLU A 221 22.10 13.13 3.21
CA GLU A 221 23.01 14.09 3.85
C GLU A 221 22.78 14.17 5.35
N ILE A 222 21.51 14.33 5.78
CA ILE A 222 21.15 14.38 7.21
C ILE A 222 21.52 13.07 7.91
N PHE A 223 21.16 11.93 7.31
CA PHE A 223 21.40 10.61 7.90
C PHE A 223 22.90 10.33 8.03
N SER A 224 23.71 10.80 7.07
CA SER A 224 25.17 10.74 7.16
C SER A 224 25.72 11.64 8.27
N GLU A 225 25.16 12.84 8.48
CA GLU A 225 25.53 13.73 9.60
C GLU A 225 25.20 13.12 10.97
N VAL A 226 24.12 12.33 11.05
CA VAL A 226 23.73 11.57 12.24
C VAL A 226 24.66 10.36 12.45
N GLY A 227 25.16 9.75 11.37
CA GLY A 227 25.98 8.53 11.38
C GLY A 227 25.19 7.25 11.03
N VAL A 228 23.99 7.37 10.48
CA VAL A 228 23.19 6.25 9.95
C VAL A 228 23.83 5.77 8.64
N ASP A 229 23.91 4.46 8.42
CA ASP A 229 24.41 3.90 7.17
C ASP A 229 23.38 4.06 6.05
N THR A 230 23.71 4.84 5.02
CA THR A 230 22.82 5.18 3.91
C THR A 230 23.07 4.34 2.65
N ARG A 231 24.11 3.50 2.62
CA ARG A 231 24.57 2.81 1.39
C ARG A 231 23.51 1.91 0.76
N SER A 232 22.63 1.34 1.57
CA SER A 232 21.56 0.41 1.14
C SER A 232 20.18 1.07 1.04
N LEU A 233 20.07 2.39 1.27
CA LEU A 233 18.77 3.07 1.35
C LEU A 233 18.27 3.59 0.00
N GLY A 234 19.12 3.67 -1.03
CA GLY A 234 18.76 4.26 -2.33
C GLY A 234 18.50 5.77 -2.24
N LEU A 235 18.33 6.44 -3.37
CA LEU A 235 18.27 7.93 -3.45
C LEU A 235 17.11 8.45 -4.31
N ASN A 236 16.23 7.58 -4.79
CA ASN A 236 15.09 7.90 -5.66
C ASN A 236 13.79 8.04 -4.88
N GLY A 237 13.88 8.38 -3.58
CA GLY A 237 12.73 8.62 -2.73
C GLY A 237 11.89 9.83 -3.14
N LEU A 238 10.66 9.91 -2.63
CA LEU A 238 9.74 11.02 -2.90
C LEU A 238 10.12 12.29 -2.17
N ARG A 239 10.26 13.39 -2.92
CA ARG A 239 10.40 14.72 -2.33
C ARG A 239 9.04 15.26 -1.87
N PRO A 240 9.00 16.17 -0.87
CA PRO A 240 7.76 16.75 -0.36
C PRO A 240 6.85 17.33 -1.45
N GLU A 241 7.43 17.94 -2.48
CA GLU A 241 6.69 18.56 -3.59
C GLU A 241 5.97 17.52 -4.46
N GLU A 242 6.43 16.27 -4.44
CA GLU A 242 5.91 15.16 -5.25
C GLU A 242 4.78 14.40 -4.53
N TRP A 243 4.63 14.59 -3.22
CA TRP A 243 3.69 13.83 -2.38
C TRP A 243 2.23 13.95 -2.84
N SER A 244 1.83 15.15 -3.28
CA SER A 244 0.46 15.41 -3.75
C SER A 244 0.12 14.67 -5.05
N SER A 245 1.14 14.37 -5.86
CA SER A 245 1.03 13.66 -7.13
C SER A 245 1.31 12.16 -7.02
N PHE A 246 1.74 11.69 -5.86
CA PHE A 246 2.07 10.29 -5.65
C PHE A 246 0.82 9.40 -5.76
N GLY A 247 0.87 8.36 -6.58
CA GLY A 247 -0.29 7.55 -6.97
C GLY A 247 -1.17 7.10 -5.79
N PRO A 248 -0.60 6.51 -4.72
CA PRO A 248 -1.34 6.15 -3.51
C PRO A 248 -2.04 7.34 -2.82
N ALA A 249 -1.40 8.51 -2.76
CA ALA A 249 -1.96 9.72 -2.15
C ALA A 249 -3.14 10.25 -2.98
N VAL A 250 -2.97 10.38 -4.30
CA VAL A 250 -4.02 10.84 -5.22
C VAL A 250 -5.27 9.95 -5.13
N LYS A 251 -5.08 8.63 -5.20
CA LYS A 251 -6.18 7.64 -5.15
C LYS A 251 -6.97 7.74 -3.85
N THR A 252 -6.26 7.84 -2.73
CA THR A 252 -6.84 7.90 -1.40
C THR A 252 -7.59 9.22 -1.17
N MET A 253 -6.98 10.35 -1.53
CA MET A 253 -7.60 11.67 -1.40
C MET A 253 -8.86 11.81 -2.26
N LYS A 254 -8.83 11.28 -3.50
CA LYS A 254 -10.01 11.24 -4.36
C LYS A 254 -11.12 10.38 -3.76
N GLY A 255 -10.76 9.23 -3.18
CA GLY A 255 -11.71 8.37 -2.47
C GLY A 255 -12.39 9.07 -1.29
N PHE A 256 -11.61 9.66 -0.38
CA PHE A 256 -12.15 10.39 0.76
C PHE A 256 -13.02 11.57 0.36
N THR A 257 -12.59 12.36 -0.63
CA THR A 257 -13.34 13.51 -1.11
C THR A 257 -14.71 13.08 -1.65
N ASN A 258 -14.76 12.07 -2.51
CA ASN A 258 -16.03 11.60 -3.09
C ASN A 258 -16.94 10.95 -2.04
N ALA A 259 -16.37 10.18 -1.10
CA ALA A 259 -17.14 9.61 0.00
C ALA A 259 -17.78 10.70 0.88
N TYR A 260 -17.03 11.76 1.20
CA TYR A 260 -17.55 12.90 1.94
C TYR A 260 -18.66 13.63 1.19
N LEU A 261 -18.48 13.90 -0.11
CA LEU A 261 -19.49 14.56 -0.93
C LEU A 261 -20.79 13.73 -0.99
N LYS A 262 -20.67 12.41 -1.21
CA LYS A 262 -21.82 11.50 -1.22
C LYS A 262 -22.55 11.47 0.12
N PHE A 263 -21.81 11.41 1.23
CA PHE A 263 -22.39 11.46 2.57
C PHE A 263 -23.11 12.80 2.83
N ARG A 264 -22.50 13.92 2.47
CA ARG A 264 -23.11 15.24 2.59
C ARG A 264 -24.42 15.33 1.80
N ASP A 265 -24.41 14.88 0.55
CA ASP A 265 -25.57 14.95 -0.32
C ASP A 265 -26.72 14.08 0.20
N GLU A 266 -26.39 12.90 0.76
CA GLU A 266 -27.35 12.02 1.42
C GLU A 266 -27.92 12.64 2.71
N ALA A 267 -27.07 13.25 3.54
CA ALA A 267 -27.53 13.95 4.74
C ALA A 267 -28.48 15.11 4.39
N VAL A 268 -28.17 15.87 3.33
CA VAL A 268 -29.05 16.93 2.81
C VAL A 268 -30.36 16.36 2.27
N ARG A 269 -30.33 15.23 1.56
CA ARG A 269 -31.53 14.55 1.05
C ARG A 269 -32.45 14.15 2.21
N VAL A 270 -31.92 13.45 3.20
CA VAL A 270 -32.67 13.01 4.39
C VAL A 270 -33.23 14.21 5.16
N ALA A 271 -32.44 15.27 5.36
CA ALA A 271 -32.92 16.47 6.03
C ALA A 271 -34.08 17.14 5.28
N LYS A 272 -34.02 17.20 3.93
CA LYS A 272 -35.12 17.74 3.11
C LYS A 272 -36.38 16.89 3.20
N GLU A 273 -36.25 15.57 3.19
CA GLU A 273 -37.38 14.64 3.35
C GLU A 273 -38.08 14.83 4.70
N LEU A 274 -37.32 14.99 5.78
CA LEU A 274 -37.85 15.24 7.12
C LEU A 274 -38.49 16.63 7.28
N CYS A 275 -38.07 17.64 6.52
CA CYS A 275 -38.70 18.96 6.53
C CYS A 275 -39.96 19.04 5.64
N GLN A 276 -40.20 18.03 4.80
CA GLN A 276 -41.39 17.94 3.93
C GLN A 276 -42.47 17.00 4.49
N SER A 277 -42.18 16.25 5.57
CA SER A 277 -43.12 15.46 6.37
C SER A 277 -43.67 16.26 7.54
#